data_AF-A0A6B8VVJ5-F1
#
_entry.id   AF-A0A6B8VVJ5-F1
#
_cell.length_a   1.000
_cell.length_b   1.000
_cell.length_c   1.000
_cell.angle_alpha   90.00
_cell.angle_beta   90.00
_cell.angle_gamma   90.00
#
_symmetry.space_group_name_H-M   'P 1'
#
loop_
_entity.id
_entity.type
_entity.pdbx_description
1 polymer ?
#
loop_
_entity_poly.entity_id
_entity_poly.type
_entity_poly.pdbx_seq_one_letter_code
_entity_poly.pdbx_strand_id
1 'polypeptide(L)' 'MGRGRAKAKQAKVARELKYNTPEMDLDQLQRELAGKSQRDGGAASSESNEDPYSEWVDDWDDTPEAGRR' A
#
# COMPACT_ATOMS: atom_id res chain seq x y z
N MET A 1 -30.47 -29.00 -9.62
CA MET A 1 -29.31 -29.24 -10.51
C MET A 1 -28.60 -27.96 -11.02
N GLY A 2 -28.65 -26.80 -10.32
CA GLY A 2 -28.03 -25.55 -10.82
C GLY A 2 -26.87 -24.97 -10.00
N ARG A 3 -26.65 -25.44 -8.76
CA ARG A 3 -25.73 -24.79 -7.79
C ARG A 3 -24.25 -24.94 -8.15
N GLY A 4 -23.84 -26.04 -8.79
CA GLY A 4 -22.44 -26.28 -9.16
C GLY A 4 -21.91 -25.28 -10.20
N ARG A 5 -22.74 -24.91 -11.18
CA ARG A 5 -22.38 -23.92 -12.21
C ARG A 5 -22.24 -22.52 -11.63
N ALA A 6 -23.14 -22.13 -10.74
CA ALA A 6 -23.05 -20.84 -10.05
C ALA A 6 -21.78 -20.78 -9.18
N LYS A 7 -21.49 -21.82 -8.40
CA LYS A 7 -20.27 -21.88 -7.56
C LYS A 7 -18.99 -21.80 -8.40
N ALA A 8 -18.94 -22.48 -9.54
CA ALA A 8 -17.80 -22.40 -10.46
C ALA A 8 -17.60 -20.99 -11.03
N LYS A 9 -18.68 -20.31 -11.43
CA LYS A 9 -18.61 -18.91 -11.90
C LYS A 9 -18.10 -17.97 -10.80
N GLN A 10 -18.60 -18.11 -9.57
CA GLN A 10 -18.17 -17.29 -8.44
C GLN A 10 -16.69 -17.51 -8.10
N ALA A 11 -16.22 -18.76 -8.11
CA ALA A 11 -14.81 -19.07 -7.87
C ALA A 11 -13.88 -18.49 -8.95
N LYS A 12 -14.32 -18.46 -10.22
CA LYS A 12 -13.59 -17.82 -11.31
C LYS A 12 -13.49 -16.31 -11.09
N VAL A 13 -14.61 -15.64 -10.84
CA VAL A 13 -14.65 -14.19 -10.56
C VAL A 13 -13.79 -13.82 -9.36
N ALA A 14 -13.86 -14.60 -8.27
CA ALA A 14 -13.05 -14.36 -7.08
C ALA A 14 -11.54 -14.48 -7.35
N ARG A 15 -11.12 -15.43 -8.20
CA ARG A 15 -9.71 -15.58 -8.59
C ARG A 15 -9.27 -14.43 -9.48
N GLU A 16 -10.10 -14.02 -10.43
CA GLU A 16 -9.85 -12.83 -11.24
C GLU A 16 -9.70 -11.62 -10.32
N LEU A 17 -10.60 -11.37 -9.38
CA LEU A 17 -10.46 -10.25 -8.44
C LEU A 17 -9.21 -10.34 -7.55
N LYS A 18 -8.85 -11.55 -7.10
CA LYS A 18 -7.70 -11.73 -6.18
C LYS A 18 -6.36 -11.61 -6.88
N TYR A 19 -6.26 -12.07 -8.12
CA TYR A 19 -4.99 -12.21 -8.85
C TYR A 19 -4.90 -11.32 -10.08
N ASN A 20 -5.92 -10.51 -10.39
CA ASN A 20 -5.81 -9.46 -11.38
C ASN A 20 -5.00 -8.31 -10.78
N THR A 21 -3.74 -8.23 -11.17
CA THR A 21 -2.94 -7.02 -10.97
C THR A 21 -3.37 -6.02 -12.04
N PRO A 22 -4.00 -4.90 -11.67
CA PRO A 22 -4.35 -3.88 -12.65
C PRO A 22 -3.06 -3.37 -13.33
N GLU A 23 -3.08 -3.28 -14.65
CA GLU A 23 -2.03 -2.54 -15.36
C GLU A 23 -2.17 -1.06 -14.99
N MET A 24 -1.19 -0.54 -14.26
CA MET A 24 -1.14 0.86 -13.87
C MET A 24 -0.27 1.63 -14.86
N ASP A 25 -0.80 2.77 -15.34
CA ASP A 25 -0.01 3.75 -16.09
C ASP A 25 0.94 4.47 -15.12
N LEU A 26 2.18 3.99 -15.08
CA LEU A 26 3.23 4.54 -14.22
C LEU A 26 3.56 6.00 -14.58
N ASP A 27 3.42 6.40 -15.84
CA ASP A 27 3.71 7.76 -16.29
C ASP A 27 2.66 8.75 -15.78
N GLN A 28 1.38 8.34 -15.76
CA GLN A 28 0.31 9.13 -15.13
C GLN A 28 0.53 9.27 -13.61
N LEU A 29 0.87 8.18 -12.93
CA LEU A 29 1.14 8.20 -11.48
C LEU A 29 2.30 9.13 -11.13
N GLN A 30 3.40 9.06 -11.90
CA GLN A 30 4.56 9.93 -11.70
C GLN A 30 4.21 11.41 -11.86
N ARG A 31 3.41 11.75 -12.89
CA ARG A 31 2.94 13.13 -13.11
C ARG A 31 2.09 13.64 -11.94
N GLU A 32 1.19 12.81 -11.41
CA GLU A 32 0.37 13.19 -10.25
C GLU A 32 1.22 13.40 -8.99
N LEU A 33 2.16 12.50 -8.70
CA LEU A 33 3.02 12.59 -7.53
C LEU A 33 3.93 13.83 -7.58
N ALA A 34 4.54 14.09 -8.74
CA ALA A 34 5.36 15.28 -8.96
C ALA A 34 4.55 16.57 -8.77
N GLY A 35 3.32 16.63 -9.30
CA GLY A 35 2.42 17.77 -9.12
C GLY A 35 1.84 17.94 -7.70
N LYS A 36 1.92 16.90 -6.87
CA LYS A 36 1.50 16.96 -5.44
C LYS A 36 2.66 17.41 -4.55
N SER A 37 3.88 16.93 -4.80
CA SER A 37 5.10 17.38 -4.11
C SER A 37 5.32 18.89 -4.22
N GLN A 38 4.98 19.52 -5.35
CA GLN A 38 5.08 20.98 -5.51
C GLN A 38 3.99 21.77 -4.75
N ARG A 39 2.85 21.15 -4.39
CA ARG A 39 1.77 21.81 -3.63
C ARG A 39 2.02 21.79 -2.12
N ASP A 40 2.72 20.78 -1.62
CA ASP A 40 3.08 20.65 -0.20
C ASP A 40 4.48 21.24 0.14
N GLY A 41 5.26 21.65 -0.87
CA GLY A 41 6.62 22.21 -0.72
C GLY A 41 6.70 23.66 -0.21
N GLY A 42 5.68 24.13 0.52
CA GLY A 42 5.51 25.51 0.95
C GLY A 42 5.57 25.73 2.46
N ALA A 43 6.36 24.95 3.23
CA ALA A 43 6.67 25.29 4.62
C ALA A 43 7.91 24.54 5.12
N ALA A 44 9.09 25.00 4.71
CA ALA A 44 10.28 24.81 5.53
C ALA A 44 10.12 25.67 6.79
N SER A 45 9.68 25.08 7.91
CA SER A 45 9.99 25.61 9.23
C SER A 45 10.42 24.46 10.12
N SER A 46 11.66 24.58 10.55
CA SER A 46 12.23 23.93 11.73
C SER A 46 11.24 23.96 12.91
N GLU A 47 11.34 22.95 13.78
CA GLU A 47 10.63 22.72 15.04
C GLU A 47 9.40 21.78 14.99
N SER A 48 9.63 20.56 15.48
CA SER A 48 8.65 19.58 16.00
C SER A 48 7.66 18.93 15.01
N ASN A 49 8.18 18.15 14.05
CA ASN A 49 7.39 17.06 13.44
C ASN A 49 7.82 15.73 14.07
N GLU A 50 7.16 15.36 15.17
CA GLU A 50 7.04 13.94 15.53
C GLU A 50 6.28 13.29 14.36
N ASP A 51 6.98 12.50 13.53
CA ASP A 51 6.34 11.74 12.47
C ASP A 51 5.26 10.87 13.15
N PRO A 52 3.97 10.94 12.76
CA PRO A 52 2.94 10.08 13.37
C PRO A 52 3.22 8.58 13.22
N TYR A 53 4.19 8.20 12.40
CA TYR A 53 4.70 6.83 12.27
C TYR A 53 5.94 6.54 13.13
N SER A 54 6.55 7.51 13.81
CA SER A 54 7.73 7.30 14.67
C SER A 54 7.45 6.31 15.80
N GLU A 55 6.27 6.41 16.45
CA GLU A 55 5.82 5.50 17.52
C GLU A 55 5.82 4.03 17.07
N TRP A 56 5.57 3.78 15.79
CA TRP A 56 5.60 2.42 15.25
C TRP A 56 7.03 1.96 14.97
N VAL A 57 7.92 2.85 14.53
CA VAL A 57 9.33 2.52 14.26
C VAL A 57 10.03 2.06 15.54
N ASP A 58 9.77 2.72 16.66
CA ASP A 58 10.33 2.35 17.96
C ASP A 58 9.90 0.93 18.40
N ASP A 59 8.66 0.50 18.12
CA ASP A 59 8.15 -0.85 18.40
C ASP A 59 8.83 -1.93 17.54
N TRP A 60 9.20 -1.61 16.29
CA TRP A 60 9.93 -2.54 15.42
C TRP A 60 11.42 -2.65 15.80
N ASP A 61 12.04 -1.55 16.21
CA ASP A 61 13.47 -1.51 16.58
C ASP A 61 13.75 -2.24 17.90
N ASP A 62 12.79 -2.30 18.84
CA ASP A 62 12.92 -3.03 20.12
C ASP A 62 12.59 -4.53 20.02
N THR A 63 12.37 -5.07 18.81
CA THR A 63 12.27 -6.53 18.63
C THR A 63 13.68 -7.16 18.65
N PRO A 64 14.07 -7.92 19.70
CA PRO A 64 15.33 -8.64 19.65
C PRO A 64 15.23 -9.67 18.52
N GLU A 65 16.21 -9.65 17.61
CA GLU A 65 16.44 -10.61 16.52
C GLU A 65 16.24 -12.07 17.01
N ALA A 66 15.00 -12.52 17.02
CA ALA A 66 14.64 -13.84 17.49
C ALA A 66 14.89 -14.84 16.36
N GLY A 67 16.12 -15.37 16.35
CA GLY A 67 16.39 -16.67 15.72
C GLY A 67 17.22 -16.64 14.45
N ARG A 68 18.47 -16.15 14.53
CA ARG A 68 19.56 -16.73 13.73
C ARG A 68 20.25 -17.84 14.52
N ARG A 69 19.68 -19.04 14.55
CA ARG A 69 20.41 -20.32 14.68
C ARG A 69 19.59 -21.46 14.07
#